data_AF-A0A0P7GS68-F1
#
_entry.id   AF-A0A0P7GS68-F1
#
_cell.length_a   1.000
_cell.length_b   1.000
_cell.length_c   1.000
_cell.angle_alpha   90.00
_cell.angle_beta   90.00
_cell.angle_gamma   90.00
#
_symmetry.space_group_name_H-M   'P 1'
#
loop_
_entity.id
_entity.type
_entity.pdbx_description
1 polymer ?
#
loop_
_entity_poly.entity_id
_entity_poly.type
_entity_poly.pdbx_seq_one_letter_code
_entity_poly.pdbx_strand_id
1 'polypeptide(L)'
;MTTGHSIDYRATGDGDEEASLVEVTRPLPPKHRSAGSPITAIRETAETKSSGQLEEHGGGVTLFVDCSSFPDDDWLAIAGERPEVRHRPAVVFRLRPSGHVEAYRKGGLPLKLGDAVEWIDG
;
A
#
# COMPACT_ATOMS: atom_id res chain seq x y z
N MET A 1 12.90 9.90 -23.86
CA MET A 1 13.05 10.24 -22.43
C MET A 1 12.71 8.99 -21.67
N THR A 2 13.67 8.37 -20.99
CA THR A 2 13.36 7.33 -20.02
C THR A 2 12.96 8.07 -18.75
N THR A 3 11.69 7.99 -18.39
CA THR A 3 11.19 8.51 -17.12
C THR A 3 12.06 7.92 -16.00
N GLY A 4 12.68 8.78 -15.19
CA GLY A 4 13.55 8.39 -14.08
C GLY A 4 12.74 7.89 -12.89
N HIS A 5 11.90 6.89 -13.11
CA HIS A 5 11.07 6.30 -12.07
C HIS A 5 11.84 5.14 -11.43
N SER A 6 12.30 5.35 -10.19
CA SER A 6 12.93 4.34 -9.36
C SER A 6 11.86 3.66 -8.52
N ILE A 7 11.83 2.33 -8.56
CA ILE A 7 11.12 1.51 -7.58
C ILE A 7 11.84 1.62 -6.23
N ASP A 8 11.07 1.77 -5.15
CA ASP A 8 11.62 1.94 -3.81
C ASP A 8 12.42 0.73 -3.31
N TYR A 9 11.88 -0.49 -3.49
CA TYR A 9 12.51 -1.70 -2.98
C TYR A 9 12.45 -2.87 -3.95
N ARG A 10 13.46 -3.73 -3.82
CA ARG A 10 13.53 -5.06 -4.44
C ARG A 10 13.63 -6.09 -3.31
N ALA A 11 12.63 -6.94 -3.19
CA ALA A 11 12.54 -7.97 -2.15
C ALA A 11 12.85 -9.35 -2.74
N THR A 12 13.67 -10.12 -2.03
CA THR A 12 14.04 -11.50 -2.40
C THR A 12 13.85 -12.38 -1.18
N GLY A 13 13.09 -13.48 -1.31
CA GLY A 13 13.00 -14.54 -0.32
C GLY A 13 14.01 -15.65 -0.56
N ASP A 14 14.27 -16.44 0.47
CA ASP A 14 15.08 -17.66 0.34
C ASP A 14 14.39 -18.65 -0.62
N GLY A 15 15.06 -18.95 -1.72
CA GLY A 15 14.57 -19.85 -2.77
C GLY A 15 13.72 -19.19 -3.86
N ASP A 16 13.56 -17.87 -3.85
CA ASP A 16 12.91 -17.16 -4.95
C ASP A 16 13.85 -17.03 -6.16
N GLU A 17 13.39 -17.44 -7.34
CA GLU A 17 14.13 -17.30 -8.60
C GLU A 17 14.13 -15.85 -9.12
N GLU A 18 13.09 -15.09 -8.79
CA GLU A 18 12.91 -13.70 -9.19
C GLU A 18 12.57 -12.81 -7.98
N ALA A 19 13.13 -11.60 -7.98
CA ALA A 19 12.85 -10.63 -6.94
C ALA A 19 11.52 -9.89 -7.18
N SER A 20 10.72 -9.76 -6.13
CA SER A 20 9.51 -8.95 -6.14
C SER A 20 9.85 -7.46 -6.03
N LEU A 21 9.28 -6.64 -6.91
CA LEU A 21 9.41 -5.20 -6.85
C LEU A 21 8.34 -4.61 -5.92
N VAL A 22 8.72 -3.62 -5.12
CA VAL A 22 7.84 -2.98 -4.15
C VAL A 22 7.94 -1.47 -4.26
N GLU A 23 6.79 -0.84 -4.44
CA GLU A 23 6.62 0.60 -4.37
C GLU A 23 5.86 0.94 -3.10
N VAL A 24 6.31 1.97 -2.37
CA VAL A 24 5.66 2.45 -1.16
C VAL A 24 5.10 3.85 -1.41
N THR A 25 3.86 4.06 -1.03
CA THR A 25 3.24 5.38 -1.04
C THR A 25 2.61 5.70 0.29
N ARG A 26 2.70 6.96 0.71
CA ARG A 26 2.12 7.45 1.96
C ARG A 26 1.12 8.57 1.63
N PRO A 27 -0.19 8.28 1.61
CA PRO A 27 -1.21 9.30 1.47
C PRO A 27 -1.10 10.34 2.58
N LEU A 28 -1.50 11.58 2.30
CA LEU A 28 -1.69 12.57 3.34
C LEU A 28 -3.04 12.34 4.00
N PRO A 29 -3.14 12.34 5.34
CA PRO A 29 -4.43 12.28 6.01
C PRO A 29 -5.26 13.49 5.57
N PRO A 30 -6.58 13.34 5.40
CA PRO A 30 -7.44 14.48 5.11
C PRO A 30 -7.22 15.54 6.20
N LYS A 31 -6.76 16.74 5.82
CA LYS A 31 -6.76 17.87 6.77
C LYS A 31 -8.20 18.03 7.25
N HIS A 32 -8.41 18.29 8.53
CA HIS A 32 -9.69 18.47 9.25
C HIS A 32 -10.67 19.53 8.64
N ARG A 33 -10.92 19.56 7.33
CA ARG A 33 -11.84 20.44 6.60
C ARG A 33 -12.34 19.76 5.32
N SER A 34 -13.52 19.17 5.44
CA SER A 34 -14.68 19.35 4.54
C SER A 34 -14.63 18.94 3.06
N ALA A 35 -13.63 18.23 2.53
CA ALA A 35 -13.70 17.78 1.12
C ALA A 35 -13.09 16.40 0.78
N GLY A 36 -12.70 15.57 1.75
CA GLY A 36 -12.16 14.25 1.43
C GLY A 36 -12.38 13.24 2.54
N SER A 37 -12.73 12.01 2.16
CA SER A 37 -12.73 10.85 3.07
C SER A 37 -11.34 10.21 3.09
N PRO A 38 -10.93 9.54 4.19
CA PRO A 38 -9.68 8.78 4.21
C PRO A 38 -9.61 7.75 3.07
N ILE A 39 -10.75 7.19 2.67
CA ILE A 39 -10.88 6.26 1.54
C ILE A 39 -10.57 6.93 0.20
N THR A 40 -11.05 8.16 0.00
CA THR A 40 -10.73 8.97 -1.19
C THR A 40 -9.22 9.23 -1.25
N ALA A 41 -8.62 9.64 -0.12
CA ALA A 41 -7.20 9.95 -0.05
C ALA A 41 -6.31 8.75 -0.44
N ILE A 42 -6.63 7.55 0.03
CA ILE A 42 -5.87 6.35 -0.37
C ILE A 42 -6.06 6.01 -1.85
N ARG A 43 -7.28 6.19 -2.38
CA ARG A 43 -7.62 5.82 -3.77
C ARG A 43 -6.89 6.71 -4.76
N GLU A 44 -6.93 8.03 -4.54
CA GLU A 44 -6.26 9.00 -5.42
C GLU A 44 -4.74 8.84 -5.40
N THR A 45 -4.17 8.59 -4.21
CA THR A 45 -2.73 8.38 -4.06
C THR A 45 -2.28 7.10 -4.76
N ALA A 46 -3.01 6.00 -4.56
CA ALA A 46 -2.71 4.73 -5.22
C ALA A 46 -2.89 4.83 -6.75
N GLU A 47 -3.94 5.51 -7.24
CA GLU A 47 -4.20 5.70 -8.67
C GLU A 47 -3.07 6.48 -9.36
N THR A 48 -2.64 7.60 -8.77
CA THR A 48 -1.52 8.41 -9.29
C THR A 48 -0.23 7.60 -9.43
N LYS A 49 0.01 6.67 -8.50
CA LYS A 49 1.17 5.76 -8.53
C LYS A 49 1.03 4.68 -9.60
N SER A 50 -0.18 4.15 -9.75
CA SER A 50 -0.49 3.05 -10.67
C SER A 50 -0.38 3.48 -12.12
N SER A 51 -1.03 4.59 -12.49
CA SER A 51 -1.12 5.08 -13.87
C SER A 51 0.17 5.71 -14.42
N GLY A 52 1.26 5.69 -13.66
CA GLY A 52 2.54 6.25 -14.06
C GLY A 52 3.65 5.24 -13.87
N GLN A 53 4.07 5.05 -12.61
CA GLN A 53 5.26 4.28 -12.30
C GLN A 53 5.06 2.77 -12.49
N LEU A 54 3.91 2.23 -12.06
CA LEU A 54 3.74 0.77 -11.99
C LEU A 54 3.42 0.12 -13.35
N GLU A 55 2.69 0.81 -14.22
CA GLU A 55 2.39 0.34 -15.58
C GLU A 55 3.66 0.21 -16.44
N GLU A 56 4.65 1.10 -16.25
CA GLU A 56 5.95 1.04 -16.95
C GLU A 56 6.80 -0.18 -16.58
N HIS A 57 6.53 -0.82 -15.44
CA HIS A 57 7.20 -2.05 -14.98
C HIS A 57 6.42 -3.34 -15.29
N GLY A 58 5.45 -3.29 -16.20
CA GLY A 58 4.74 -4.48 -16.68
C GLY A 58 3.84 -5.15 -15.63
N GLY A 59 3.44 -4.43 -14.59
CA GLY A 59 2.52 -4.92 -13.56
C GLY A 59 3.12 -5.85 -12.50
N GLY A 60 4.44 -6.08 -12.51
CA GLY A 60 5.13 -6.97 -11.56
C GLY A 60 5.44 -6.34 -10.19
N VAL A 61 4.92 -5.15 -9.90
CA VAL A 61 5.22 -4.40 -8.67
C VAL A 61 4.10 -4.58 -7.66
N THR A 62 4.44 -4.84 -6.40
CA THR A 62 3.48 -4.82 -5.29
C THR A 62 3.43 -3.41 -4.70
N LEU A 63 2.23 -2.81 -4.65
CA LEU A 63 2.04 -1.49 -4.04
C LEU A 63 1.79 -1.61 -2.53
N PHE A 64 2.55 -0.88 -1.73
CA PHE A 64 2.32 -0.70 -0.30
C PHE A 64 1.79 0.71 -0.04
N VAL A 65 0.61 0.81 0.55
CA VAL A 65 0.01 2.07 0.98
C VAL A 65 0.19 2.20 2.49
N ASP A 66 1.09 3.08 2.89
CA ASP A 66 1.42 3.39 4.27
C ASP A 66 0.45 4.43 4.83
N CYS A 67 -0.47 3.98 5.70
CA CYS A 67 -1.42 4.82 6.43
C CYS A 67 -0.95 5.16 7.85
N SER A 68 0.34 5.03 8.17
CA SER A 68 0.87 5.29 9.53
C SER A 68 0.71 6.74 10.01
N SER A 69 0.48 7.67 9.09
CA SER A 69 0.16 9.08 9.39
C SER A 69 -1.31 9.33 9.70
N PHE A 70 -2.20 8.34 9.47
CA PHE A 70 -3.63 8.51 9.64
C PHE A 70 -4.00 8.38 11.13
N PRO A 71 -4.88 9.26 11.65
CA PRO A 71 -5.46 9.11 12.97
C PRO A 71 -6.19 7.77 13.17
N ASP A 72 -6.46 7.43 14.42
CA ASP A 72 -7.02 6.12 14.78
C ASP A 72 -8.39 5.85 14.15
N ASP A 73 -9.26 6.85 14.15
CA ASP A 73 -10.60 6.81 13.56
C ASP A 73 -10.58 6.67 12.05
N ASP A 74 -9.71 7.42 11.38
CA ASP A 74 -9.51 7.30 9.93
C ASP A 74 -9.01 5.91 9.53
N TRP A 75 -8.09 5.33 10.31
CA TRP A 75 -7.65 3.95 10.09
C TRP A 75 -8.77 2.95 10.35
N LEU A 76 -9.54 3.09 11.42
CA LEU A 76 -10.65 2.18 11.72
C LEU A 76 -11.68 2.18 10.58
N ALA A 77 -11.97 3.34 9.99
CA ALA A 77 -12.82 3.43 8.82
C ALA A 77 -12.23 2.69 7.61
N ILE A 78 -10.94 2.90 7.32
CA ILE A 78 -10.23 2.20 6.24
C ILE A 78 -10.20 0.68 6.47
N ALA A 79 -9.86 0.24 7.67
CA ALA A 79 -9.75 -1.16 8.07
C ALA A 79 -11.10 -1.87 8.06
N GLY A 80 -12.18 -1.17 8.41
CA GLY A 80 -13.54 -1.70 8.33
C GLY A 80 -14.03 -1.87 6.89
N GLU A 81 -13.79 -0.86 6.04
CA GLU A 81 -14.28 -0.86 4.65
C GLU A 81 -13.38 -1.61 3.67
N ARG A 82 -12.08 -1.71 3.96
CA ARG A 82 -11.03 -2.33 3.11
C ARG A 82 -11.21 -1.93 1.63
N PRO A 83 -11.20 -0.63 1.31
CA PRO A 83 -11.45 -0.16 -0.04
C PRO A 83 -10.47 -0.75 -1.06
N GLU A 84 -10.93 -0.91 -2.30
CA GLU A 84 -10.04 -1.18 -3.41
C GLU A 84 -9.08 -0.01 -3.65
N VAL A 85 -7.82 -0.35 -3.83
CA VAL A 85 -6.80 0.49 -4.45
C VAL A 85 -6.62 -0.07 -5.85
N ARG A 86 -6.71 0.77 -6.90
CA ARG A 86 -6.82 0.33 -8.31
C ARG A 86 -5.56 -0.36 -8.88
N HIS A 87 -4.71 -0.89 -8.01
CA HIS A 87 -3.53 -1.69 -8.29
C HIS A 87 -3.63 -3.04 -7.61
N ARG A 88 -3.16 -4.09 -8.27
CA ARG A 88 -3.03 -5.43 -7.68
C ARG A 88 -1.73 -6.07 -8.19
N PRO A 89 -0.90 -6.65 -7.31
CA PRO A 89 -1.10 -6.83 -5.88
C PRO A 89 -0.84 -5.57 -5.03
N ALA A 90 -1.58 -5.42 -3.93
CA ALA A 90 -1.38 -4.30 -3.01
C ALA A 90 -1.58 -4.69 -1.53
N VAL A 91 -0.89 -3.97 -0.64
CA VAL A 91 -1.02 -4.05 0.81
C VAL A 91 -1.30 -2.64 1.33
N VAL A 92 -2.34 -2.48 2.13
CA VAL A 92 -2.62 -1.22 2.85
C VAL A 92 -2.40 -1.49 4.31
N PHE A 93 -1.53 -0.72 4.96
CA PHE A 93 -1.09 -1.01 6.31
C PHE A 93 -0.96 0.24 7.18
N ARG A 94 -0.93 0.04 8.50
CA ARG A 94 -0.59 1.07 9.49
C ARG A 94 0.43 0.52 10.48
N LEU A 95 1.59 1.18 10.59
CA LEU A 95 2.58 0.93 11.61
C LEU A 95 2.39 1.90 12.78
N ARG A 96 2.40 1.38 14.00
CA ARG A 96 2.40 2.16 15.24
C ARG A 96 3.81 2.32 15.80
N PRO A 97 4.09 3.36 16.60
CA PRO A 97 5.36 3.49 17.31
C PRO A 97 5.72 2.30 18.22
N SER A 98 4.73 1.50 18.63
CA SER A 98 4.96 0.24 19.38
C SER A 98 5.60 -0.87 18.54
N GLY A 99 5.70 -0.69 17.22
CA GLY A 99 6.07 -1.74 16.28
C GLY A 99 4.89 -2.57 15.77
N HIS A 100 3.68 -2.34 16.28
CA HIS A 100 2.48 -3.04 15.81
C HIS A 100 2.13 -2.62 14.38
N VAL A 101 1.90 -3.60 13.50
CA VAL A 101 1.48 -3.36 12.12
C VAL A 101 0.16 -4.08 11.86
N GLU A 102 -0.86 -3.34 11.46
CA GLU A 102 -2.13 -3.89 10.97
C GLU A 102 -2.19 -3.70 9.45
N ALA A 103 -2.69 -4.68 8.71
CA ALA A 103 -2.75 -4.60 7.25
C ALA A 103 -3.91 -5.38 6.63
N TYR A 104 -4.38 -4.96 5.45
CA TYR A 104 -5.18 -5.80 4.55
C TYR A 104 -4.56 -5.84 3.15
N ARG A 105 -4.90 -6.88 2.39
CA ARG A 105 -4.36 -7.13 1.05
C ARG A 105 -5.41 -7.08 -0.05
N LYS A 106 -4.98 -6.72 -1.25
CA LYS A 106 -5.76 -6.77 -2.49
C LYS A 106 -5.00 -7.56 -3.56
N GLY A 107 -5.63 -8.61 -4.07
CA GLY A 107 -5.00 -9.54 -5.02
C GLY A 107 -4.10 -10.59 -4.34
N GLY A 108 -3.42 -11.41 -5.16
CA GLY A 108 -2.48 -12.42 -4.69
C GLY A 108 -1.12 -11.80 -4.41
N LEU A 109 -0.72 -11.76 -3.14
CA LEU A 109 0.54 -11.17 -2.71
C LEU A 109 1.70 -12.14 -2.97
N PRO A 110 2.71 -11.77 -3.79
CA PRO A 110 3.89 -12.62 -4.03
C PRO A 110 4.86 -12.62 -2.84
N LEU A 111 4.71 -11.66 -1.92
CA LEU A 111 5.55 -11.51 -0.72
C LEU A 111 4.99 -12.30 0.46
N LYS A 112 5.88 -12.98 1.19
CA LYS A 112 5.57 -13.64 2.45
C LYS A 112 5.85 -12.67 3.61
N LEU A 113 4.81 -11.98 4.09
CA LEU A 113 4.95 -11.07 5.24
C LEU A 113 4.83 -11.78 6.60
N GLY A 114 4.27 -13.00 6.63
CA GLY A 114 4.16 -13.81 7.85
C GLY A 114 3.55 -13.03 9.02
N ASP A 115 4.16 -13.18 10.19
CA ASP A 115 3.73 -12.56 11.45
C ASP A 115 4.28 -11.12 11.63
N ALA A 116 4.93 -10.56 10.60
CA ALA A 116 5.37 -9.16 10.63
C ALA A 116 4.19 -8.17 10.60
N VAL A 117 3.00 -8.66 10.21
CA VAL A 117 1.76 -7.89 10.18
C VAL A 117 0.61 -8.70 10.79
N GLU A 118 -0.26 -8.02 11.51
CA GLU A 118 -1.59 -8.52 11.85
C GLU A 118 -2.52 -8.30 10.66
N TRP A 119 -3.01 -9.39 10.08
CA TRP A 119 -3.92 -9.34 8.94
C TRP A 119 -5.35 -9.03 9.38
N ILE A 120 -5.91 -7.97 8.81
CA ILE A 120 -7.32 -7.62 8.92
C ILE A 120 -8.08 -8.46 7.88
N ASP A 121 -8.42 -9.68 8.29
CA ASP A 121 -9.33 -10.54 7.56
C ASP A 121 -10.79 -10.20 7.92
N GLY A 122 -11.73 -10.58 7.06
CA GLY A 122 -13.16 -10.36 7.32
C GLY A 122 -13.97 -11.63 7.08
#